data_AF-A0A7Y2KX05-F1
#
_entry.id   AF-A0A7Y2KX05-F1
#
_cell.length_a   1.000
_cell.length_b   1.000
_cell.length_c   1.000
_cell.angle_alpha   90.00
_cell.angle_beta   90.00
_cell.angle_gamma   90.00
#
_symmetry.space_group_name_H-M   'P 1'
#
loop_
_entity.id
_entity.type
_entity.pdbx_description
1 polymer ?
#
loop_
_entity_poly.entity_id
_entity_poly.type
_entity_poly.pdbx_seq_one_letter_code
_entity_poly.pdbx_strand_id
1 'polypeptide(L)'
;QLARELGMAMAPLAHARGVALALEADQPVWMRGEPTLLSELLSNLVDNALAHTPQGGNVILRVTPHAVLEVEDDGPGIPFEDRERVFERFYRRNHQVAGSGLGLAIVGEICRAHLAPISLHDGEQGGLKVRVSFVLADRRTQTS
;
A
#
# COMPACT_ATOMS: atom_id res chain seq x y z
N GLN A 1 -12.75 -7.45 -0.16
CA GLN A 1 -12.41 -8.74 -0.81
C GLN A 1 -10.98 -8.71 -1.32
N LEU A 2 -10.65 -7.74 -2.20
CA LEU A 2 -9.33 -7.61 -2.83
C LEU A 2 -8.14 -7.61 -1.85
N ALA A 3 -8.17 -6.78 -0.80
CA ALA A 3 -7.09 -6.72 0.20
C ALA A 3 -6.84 -8.07 0.91
N ARG A 4 -7.89 -8.87 1.13
CA ARG A 4 -7.80 -10.21 1.73
C ARG A 4 -7.17 -11.21 0.78
N GLU A 5 -7.57 -11.18 -0.50
CA GLU A 5 -6.99 -12.04 -1.53
C GLU A 5 -5.51 -11.73 -1.73
N LEU A 6 -5.14 -10.45 -1.78
CA LEU A 6 -3.74 -10.05 -1.85
C LEU A 6 -2.96 -10.47 -0.59
N GLY A 7 -3.47 -10.21 0.61
CA GLY A 7 -2.79 -10.62 1.85
C GLY A 7 -2.48 -12.12 1.87
N MET A 8 -3.42 -12.96 1.42
CA MET A 8 -3.20 -14.40 1.25
C MET A 8 -2.15 -14.74 0.19
N ALA A 9 -2.18 -14.05 -0.96
CA ALA A 9 -1.21 -14.25 -2.04
C ALA A 9 0.22 -13.83 -1.65
N MET A 10 0.35 -12.80 -0.80
CA MET A 10 1.63 -12.25 -0.34
C MET A 10 2.20 -12.99 0.88
N ALA A 11 1.40 -13.78 1.59
CA ALA A 11 1.82 -14.49 2.80
C ALA A 11 3.07 -15.38 2.60
N PRO A 12 3.22 -16.16 1.50
CA PRO A 12 4.44 -16.93 1.25
C PRO A 12 5.68 -16.05 1.08
N LEU A 13 5.52 -14.88 0.43
CA LEU A 13 6.62 -13.94 0.21
C LEU A 13 7.06 -13.27 1.52
N ALA A 14 6.09 -12.86 2.33
CA ALA A 14 6.35 -12.30 3.66
C ALA A 14 7.06 -13.32 4.56
N HIS A 15 6.59 -14.58 4.56
CA HIS A 15 7.23 -15.67 5.28
C HIS A 15 8.67 -15.92 4.81
N ALA A 16 8.92 -15.96 3.50
CA ALA A 16 10.26 -16.15 2.95
C ALA A 16 11.24 -15.02 3.33
N ARG A 17 10.73 -13.81 3.59
CA ARG A 17 11.51 -12.66 4.09
C ARG A 17 11.61 -12.60 5.62
N GLY A 18 10.90 -13.47 6.34
CA GLY A 18 10.81 -13.43 7.80
C GLY A 18 10.09 -12.17 8.31
N VAL A 19 9.11 -11.66 7.56
CA VAL A 19 8.30 -10.49 7.91
C VAL A 19 6.88 -10.94 8.21
N ALA A 20 6.26 -10.40 9.26
CA ALA A 20 4.85 -10.65 9.55
C ALA A 20 3.97 -9.76 8.68
N LEU A 21 2.94 -10.34 8.04
CA LEU A 21 1.94 -9.60 7.27
C LEU A 21 0.58 -9.73 7.95
N ALA A 22 0.02 -8.61 8.39
CA ALA A 22 -1.30 -8.53 9.00
C ALA A 22 -2.29 -7.79 8.09
N LEU A 23 -3.56 -8.23 8.11
CA LEU A 23 -4.67 -7.53 7.50
C LEU A 23 -5.65 -7.10 8.58
N GLU A 24 -5.87 -5.79 8.69
CA GLU A 24 -6.83 -5.17 9.59
C GLU A 24 -7.99 -4.59 8.78
N ALA A 25 -9.13 -5.28 8.80
CA ALA A 25 -10.33 -4.83 8.10
C ALA A 25 -11.57 -5.29 8.86
N ASP A 26 -12.24 -4.36 9.53
CA ASP A 26 -13.41 -4.67 10.39
C ASP A 26 -14.63 -5.11 9.58
N GLN A 27 -14.81 -4.53 8.39
CA GLN A 27 -15.98 -4.79 7.54
C GLN A 27 -15.65 -4.61 6.05
N PRO A 28 -16.44 -5.21 5.14
CA PRO A 28 -16.33 -4.92 3.72
C PRO A 28 -16.61 -3.44 3.42
N VAL A 29 -15.69 -2.82 2.69
CA VAL A 29 -15.80 -1.44 2.19
C VAL A 29 -15.99 -1.48 0.68
N TRP A 30 -17.01 -0.77 0.20
CA TRP A 30 -17.31 -0.63 -1.22
C TRP A 30 -16.87 0.75 -1.71
N MET A 31 -16.15 0.77 -2.81
CA MET A 31 -15.65 1.99 -3.45
C MET A 31 -15.75 1.86 -4.96
N ARG A 32 -15.75 2.99 -5.67
CA ARG A 32 -15.67 3.01 -7.13
C ARG A 32 -14.21 2.94 -7.56
N GLY A 33 -13.89 2.09 -8.52
CA GLY A 33 -12.57 1.99 -9.11
C GLY A 33 -12.44 0.79 -10.02
N GLU A 34 -11.35 0.75 -10.79
CA GLU A 34 -11.04 -0.35 -11.69
C GLU A 34 -10.31 -1.46 -10.90
N PRO A 35 -10.90 -2.67 -10.74
CA PRO A 35 -10.34 -3.72 -9.90
C PRO A 35 -8.90 -4.09 -10.24
N THR A 36 -8.56 -4.12 -11.53
CA THR A 36 -7.21 -4.45 -12.00
C THR A 36 -6.17 -3.44 -11.49
N LEU A 37 -6.48 -2.14 -11.64
CA LEU A 37 -5.60 -1.06 -11.17
C LEU A 37 -5.49 -1.04 -9.65
N LEU A 38 -6.58 -1.25 -8.93
CA LEU A 38 -6.54 -1.33 -7.46
C LEU A 38 -5.71 -2.52 -6.97
N SER A 39 -5.76 -3.64 -7.68
CA SER A 39 -4.93 -4.82 -7.39
C SER A 39 -3.45 -4.51 -7.56
N GLU A 40 -3.11 -3.82 -8.65
CA GLU A 40 -1.75 -3.38 -8.93
C GLU A 40 -1.25 -2.36 -7.89
N LEU A 41 -2.08 -1.38 -7.51
CA LEU A 41 -1.76 -0.42 -6.45
C LEU A 41 -1.44 -1.14 -5.14
N LEU A 42 -2.31 -2.07 -4.72
CA LEU A 42 -2.12 -2.81 -3.49
C LEU A 42 -0.86 -3.69 -3.53
N SER A 43 -0.62 -4.40 -4.65
CA SER A 43 0.59 -5.21 -4.81
C SER A 43 1.83 -4.34 -4.67
N ASN A 44 1.91 -3.23 -5.40
CA ASN A 44 3.08 -2.34 -5.35
C ASN A 44 3.33 -1.76 -3.96
N LEU A 45 2.27 -1.44 -3.19
CA LEU A 45 2.42 -0.97 -1.82
C LEU A 45 2.95 -2.07 -0.89
N VAL A 46 2.36 -3.27 -0.92
CA VAL A 46 2.77 -4.39 -0.06
C VAL A 46 4.15 -4.92 -0.46
N ASP A 47 4.45 -4.99 -1.75
CA ASP A 47 5.77 -5.37 -2.27
C ASP A 47 6.86 -4.41 -1.78
N ASN A 48 6.62 -3.10 -1.86
CA ASN A 48 7.55 -2.09 -1.35
C ASN A 48 7.73 -2.24 0.16
N ALA A 49 6.63 -2.35 0.93
CA ALA A 49 6.69 -2.55 2.37
C ALA A 49 7.54 -3.78 2.73
N LEU A 50 7.26 -4.94 2.13
CA LEU A 50 8.02 -6.18 2.35
C LEU A 50 9.48 -6.07 1.91
N ALA A 51 9.79 -5.31 0.86
CA ALA A 51 11.16 -5.11 0.39
C ALA A 51 12.00 -4.23 1.32
N HIS A 52 11.36 -3.30 2.04
CA HIS A 52 12.03 -2.33 2.91
C HIS A 52 11.98 -2.70 4.40
N THR A 53 11.08 -3.59 4.79
CA THR A 53 10.98 -4.09 6.17
C THR A 53 12.15 -5.03 6.49
N PRO A 54 12.89 -4.83 7.60
CA PRO A 54 13.93 -5.75 8.03
C PRO A 54 13.34 -7.11 8.47
N GLN A 55 14.16 -8.15 8.46
CA GLN A 55 13.76 -9.46 8.99
C GLN A 55 13.31 -9.34 10.46
N GLY A 56 12.18 -9.97 10.79
CA GLY A 56 11.54 -9.88 12.10
C GLY A 56 10.62 -8.66 12.28
N GLY A 57 10.54 -7.77 11.28
CA GLY A 57 9.61 -6.65 11.28
C GLY A 57 8.20 -7.02 10.83
N ASN A 58 7.33 -6.02 10.79
CA ASN A 58 5.92 -6.17 10.49
C ASN A 58 5.49 -5.28 9.32
N VAL A 59 4.51 -5.77 8.57
CA VAL A 59 3.73 -5.00 7.58
C VAL A 59 2.25 -5.15 7.91
N ILE A 60 1.56 -4.03 8.04
CA ILE A 60 0.12 -3.97 8.35
C ILE A 60 -0.61 -3.35 7.16
N LEU A 61 -1.52 -4.13 6.58
CA LEU A 61 -2.47 -3.68 5.57
C LEU A 61 -3.79 -3.36 6.27
N ARG A 62 -4.19 -2.09 6.31
CA ARG A 62 -5.41 -1.63 6.98
C ARG A 62 -6.43 -1.09 5.98
N VAL A 63 -7.69 -1.47 6.15
CA VAL A 63 -8.82 -0.93 5.40
C VAL A 63 -9.85 -0.39 6.38
N THR A 64 -10.01 0.94 6.41
CA THR A 64 -10.94 1.60 7.32
C THR A 64 -12.35 1.71 6.73
N PRO A 65 -13.40 1.83 7.55
CA PRO A 65 -14.78 2.05 7.08
C PRO A 65 -14.97 3.27 6.17
N HIS A 66 -14.04 4.23 6.17
CA HIS A 66 -14.10 5.46 5.38
C HIS A 66 -13.43 5.34 4.00
N ALA A 67 -13.26 4.10 3.50
CA ALA A 67 -12.54 3.81 2.26
C ALA A 67 -11.11 4.37 2.24
N VAL A 68 -10.45 4.28 3.40
CA VAL A 68 -9.03 4.58 3.51
C VAL A 68 -8.27 3.26 3.55
N LEU A 69 -7.29 3.15 2.65
CA LEU A 69 -6.32 2.09 2.60
C LEU A 69 -5.02 2.58 3.24
N GLU A 70 -4.46 1.81 4.16
CA GLU A 70 -3.15 2.07 4.74
C GLU A 70 -2.25 0.86 4.59
N VAL A 71 -0.99 1.10 4.26
CA VAL A 71 0.09 0.11 4.33
C VAL A 71 1.17 0.70 5.20
N GLU A 72 1.44 0.05 6.32
CA GLU A 72 2.39 0.49 7.34
C GLU A 72 3.46 -0.57 7.53
N ASP A 73 4.73 -0.17 7.58
CA ASP A 73 5.87 -1.06 7.69
C ASP A 73 6.91 -0.58 8.70
N ASP A 74 7.66 -1.52 9.27
CA ASP A 74 8.75 -1.25 10.23
C ASP A 74 10.11 -0.97 9.54
N GLY A 75 10.08 -0.51 8.29
CA GLY A 75 11.28 -0.19 7.52
C GLY A 75 11.98 1.11 7.96
N PRO A 76 12.91 1.64 7.14
CA PRO A 76 13.65 2.86 7.47
C PRO A 76 12.85 4.16 7.26
N GLY A 77 11.61 4.09 6.76
CA GLY A 77 10.79 5.24 6.42
C GLY A 77 11.29 6.05 5.21
N ILE A 78 10.58 7.14 4.92
CA ILE A 78 10.93 8.10 3.86
C ILE A 78 11.10 9.50 4.48
N PRO A 79 12.30 10.11 4.38
CA PRO A 79 12.55 11.48 4.83
C PRO A 79 11.60 12.46 4.17
N PHE A 80 11.27 13.54 4.87
CA PHE A 80 10.30 14.51 4.38
C PHE A 80 10.69 15.08 3.01
N GLU A 81 11.98 15.39 2.78
CA GLU A 81 12.46 15.92 1.49
C GLU A 81 12.33 14.94 0.31
N ASP A 82 12.18 13.64 0.57
CA ASP A 82 12.07 12.61 -0.45
C ASP A 82 10.61 12.25 -0.77
N ARG A 83 9.64 12.64 0.05
CA ARG A 83 8.24 12.18 -0.03
C ARG A 83 7.54 12.54 -1.35
N GLU A 84 7.92 13.63 -2.00
CA GLU A 84 7.39 13.97 -3.32
C GLU A 84 8.09 13.19 -4.45
N ARG A 85 9.42 13.06 -4.33
CA ARG A 85 10.29 12.48 -5.38
C ARG A 85 10.11 10.97 -5.50
N VAL A 86 9.68 10.28 -4.45
CA VAL A 86 9.42 8.83 -4.48
C VAL A 86 8.28 8.43 -5.42
N PHE A 87 7.46 9.36 -5.88
CA PHE A 87 6.46 9.13 -6.92
C PHE A 87 7.01 9.34 -8.35
N GLU A 88 8.27 9.78 -8.50
CA GLU A 88 8.92 9.88 -9.80
C GLU A 88 9.41 8.50 -10.27
N ARG A 89 9.29 8.25 -11.57
CA ARG A 89 9.75 6.98 -12.16
C ARG A 89 11.26 6.84 -11.99
N PHE A 90 11.70 5.65 -11.59
CA PHE A 90 13.10 5.27 -11.39
C PHE A 90 13.81 5.97 -10.22
N TYR A 91 13.10 6.79 -9.43
CA TYR A 91 13.68 7.36 -8.22
C TYR A 91 13.96 6.27 -7.19
N ARG A 92 15.16 6.30 -6.60
CA ARG A 92 15.56 5.38 -5.52
C ARG A 92 16.42 6.11 -4.51
N ARG A 93 16.06 6.00 -3.23
CA ARG A 93 16.88 6.47 -2.12
C ARG A 93 18.05 5.53 -1.83
N ASN A 94 17.82 4.22 -1.91
CA ASN A 94 18.83 3.19 -1.66
C ASN A 94 18.90 2.20 -2.83
N HIS A 95 20.04 2.18 -3.53
CA HIS A 95 20.27 1.28 -4.66
C HIS A 95 20.52 -0.17 -4.24
N GLN A 96 20.66 -0.45 -2.94
CA GLN A 96 20.91 -1.80 -2.41
C GLN A 96 19.65 -2.68 -2.36
N VAL A 97 18.45 -2.09 -2.44
CA VAL A 97 17.19 -2.85 -2.47
C VAL A 97 16.89 -3.26 -3.92
N ALA A 98 16.75 -4.56 -4.15
CA ALA A 98 16.39 -5.11 -5.46
C ALA A 98 14.96 -4.68 -5.85
N GLY A 99 14.80 -4.16 -7.08
CA GLY A 99 13.52 -3.67 -7.59
C GLY A 99 13.73 -2.78 -8.83
N SER A 100 12.64 -2.37 -9.49
CA SER A 100 12.68 -1.47 -10.66
C SER A 100 12.65 0.02 -10.29
N GLY A 101 12.29 0.37 -9.04
CA GLY A 101 12.05 1.77 -8.64
C GLY A 101 10.78 2.35 -9.25
N LEU A 102 9.86 1.49 -9.70
CA LEU A 102 8.59 1.90 -10.30
C LEU A 102 7.42 1.84 -9.32
N GLY A 103 7.54 1.12 -8.19
CA GLY A 103 6.40 0.77 -7.36
C GLY A 103 5.57 1.96 -6.90
N LEU A 104 6.19 2.93 -6.22
CA LEU A 104 5.46 4.13 -5.77
C LEU A 104 5.07 5.05 -6.94
N ALA A 105 5.82 5.08 -8.04
CA ALA A 105 5.42 5.83 -9.23
C ALA A 105 4.11 5.29 -9.85
N ILE A 106 3.98 3.97 -9.95
CA ILE A 106 2.76 3.28 -10.41
C ILE A 106 1.60 3.57 -9.46
N VAL A 107 1.83 3.48 -8.14
CA VAL A 107 0.83 3.83 -7.12
C VAL A 107 0.33 5.27 -7.31
N GLY A 108 1.24 6.22 -7.52
CA GLY A 108 0.90 7.62 -7.76
C GLY A 108 0.07 7.83 -9.03
N GLU A 109 0.38 7.11 -10.12
CA GLU A 109 -0.39 7.13 -11.36
C GLU A 109 -1.82 6.59 -11.16
N ILE A 110 -1.97 5.47 -10.45
CA ILE A 110 -3.26 4.86 -10.16
C ILE A 110 -4.09 5.76 -9.22
N CYS A 111 -3.47 6.34 -8.20
CA CYS A 111 -4.13 7.30 -7.30
C CYS A 111 -4.68 8.51 -8.08
N ARG A 112 -3.88 9.08 -8.99
CA ARG A 112 -4.34 10.18 -9.87
C ARG A 112 -5.51 9.77 -10.75
N ALA A 113 -5.48 8.58 -11.34
CA ALA A 113 -6.58 8.07 -12.18
C ALA A 113 -7.89 7.87 -11.39
N HIS A 114 -7.80 7.57 -10.09
CA HIS A 114 -8.95 7.38 -9.20
C HIS A 114 -9.37 8.66 -8.46
N LEU A 115 -8.69 9.79 -8.69
CA LEU A 115 -8.83 11.01 -7.88
C LEU A 115 -8.70 10.73 -6.38
N ALA A 116 -7.84 9.78 -6.03
CA ALA A 116 -7.62 9.30 -4.67
C ALA A 116 -6.39 10.02 -4.07
N PRO A 117 -6.54 10.85 -3.03
CA PRO A 117 -5.40 11.45 -2.36
C PRO A 117 -4.51 10.36 -1.74
N ILE A 118 -3.20 10.48 -1.97
CA ILE A 118 -2.16 9.68 -1.34
C ILE A 118 -1.30 10.55 -0.43
N SER A 119 -0.92 10.02 0.73
CA SER A 119 -0.05 10.70 1.69
C SER A 119 0.91 9.71 2.34
N LEU A 120 2.11 10.20 2.68
CA LEU A 120 3.16 9.44 3.34
C LEU A 120 3.35 10.00 4.75
N HIS A 121 3.33 9.11 5.74
CA HIS A 121 3.48 9.40 7.16
C HIS A 121 4.55 8.50 7.76
N ASP A 122 5.05 8.88 8.92
CA ASP A 122 5.88 7.98 9.71
C ASP A 122 4.97 6.91 10.36
N GLY A 123 5.46 5.68 10.41
CA GLY A 123 4.76 4.58 11.09
C GLY A 123 4.78 4.74 12.61
N GLU A 124 3.83 4.14 13.31
CA GLU A 124 3.67 4.28 14.77
C GLU A 124 4.90 3.78 15.56
N GLN A 125 5.55 2.73 15.08
CA GLN A 125 6.77 2.17 15.66
C GLN A 125 8.05 2.59 14.91
N GLY A 126 7.93 3.60 14.03
CA GLY A 126 8.91 3.90 12.99
C GLY A 126 8.49 3.38 11.62
N GLY A 127 9.34 3.60 10.62
CA GLY A 127 9.09 3.20 9.23
C GLY A 127 8.10 4.07 8.47
N LEU A 128 7.43 3.49 7.48
CA LEU A 128 6.58 4.22 6.54
C LEU A 128 5.13 3.80 6.67
N LYS A 129 4.23 4.78 6.67
CA LYS A 129 2.79 4.58 6.50
C LYS A 129 2.32 5.30 5.25
N VAL A 130 1.89 4.53 4.26
CA VAL A 130 1.25 5.04 3.04
C VAL A 130 -0.25 5.01 3.24
N ARG A 131 -0.92 6.15 3.08
CA ARG A 131 -2.38 6.29 3.21
C ARG A 131 -2.98 6.74 1.89
N VAL A 132 -3.94 5.99 1.37
CA VAL A 132 -4.72 6.30 0.17
C VAL A 132 -6.20 6.42 0.53
N SER A 133 -6.81 7.55 0.22
CA SER A 133 -8.22 7.83 0.50
C SER A 133 -9.05 7.73 -0.76
N PHE A 134 -10.04 6.84 -0.78
CA PHE A 134 -10.95 6.67 -1.90
C PHE A 134 -12.32 7.26 -1.63
N VAL A 135 -13.09 7.51 -2.70
CA VAL A 135 -14.49 7.90 -2.57
C VAL A 135 -15.34 6.65 -2.31
N LEU A 136 -16.09 6.67 -1.20
CA LEU A 136 -17.05 5.61 -0.88
C LEU A 136 -18.07 5.44 -2.01
N ALA A 137 -18.36 4.19 -2.37
CA ALA A 137 -19.48 3.89 -3.23
C ALA A 137 -20.76 3.87 -2.41
N ASP A 138 -21.81 4.51 -2.89
CA ASP A 138 -23.15 4.35 -2.33
C ASP A 138 -23.58 2.89 -2.43
N ARG A 139 -23.97 2.29 -1.30
CA ARG A 139 -24.49 0.91 -1.23
C ARG A 139 -25.74 0.67 -2.10
N ARG A 140 -26.37 1.73 -2.63
CA ARG A 140 -27.62 1.67 -3.40
C ARG A 140 -27.45 1.28 -4.87
N THR A 141 -26.24 1.29 -5.43
CA THR A 141 -26.05 1.07 -6.88
C THR A 141 -25.82 -0.39 -7.30
N GLN A 142 -25.97 -1.36 -6.38
CA GLN A 142 -25.69 -2.78 -6.65
C GLN A 142 -26.94 -3.69 -6.73
N THR A 143 -28.14 -3.11 -6.76
CA THR A 143 -29.39 -3.87 -7.02
C THR A 143 -29.99 -3.42 -8.35
N SER A 144 -29.51 -3.97 -9.45
CA SER A 144 -30.18 -4.00 -10.75
C SER A 144 -29.62 -5.16 -11.57
#